data_AF-A0A1F3ZGD2-F1
#
_entry.id   AF-A0A1F3ZGD2-F1
#
_cell.length_a   1.000
_cell.length_b   1.000
_cell.length_c   1.000
_cell.angle_alpha   90.00
_cell.angle_beta   90.00
_cell.angle_gamma   90.00
#
_symmetry.space_group_name_H-M   'P 1'
#
loop_
_entity.id
_entity.type
_entity.pdbx_description
1 polymer ?
#
loop_
_entity_poly.entity_id
_entity_poly.type
_entity_poly.pdbx_seq_one_letter_code
_entity_poly.pdbx_strand_id
1 'polypeptide(L)'
;LDPLADKADRRVDFIWRSVKELDQALTTMGGGLIVRHGPAREVIPQLVQELKATAVFANRDYEPAAVMRDAAVAKTLKRIGIEFNAFKDQVIFERDEIMKSAGRPYSVFTPYKNAWLKRVTGADLVPHPVAEYTQAFARPESVALPTLAELGFQATDLIQLGVKPGMSGAQAAWDAFQATLAHYDEVRDSPALDATSHLGVHLRFGTMSIRELARTAHYATGKGAQAWLSELIWREFFQMILYHHPRVMTQAFRTEYDAVAWETNPERFEAWCMGRTGYPIVDAAMRQLNQTGFMHNRLRMIAASFLTKDLHLHWLQGERYFAQKLLDYDLASNNGNWQWAASTGCDAQPYFRIFNPVTQSGKFDPQGVFIKRYVPELAAVEAREIHAPWQISPIEQQIYGVIIGRDYPAPIVDHEAARVKALALFKGIKEVDALTE
;
A
#
# COMPACT_ATOMS: atom_id res chain seq x y z
N LEU A 1 -18.29 -6.39 1.27
CA LEU A 1 -18.64 -5.59 0.07
C LEU A 1 -19.64 -4.50 0.44
N ASP A 2 -20.65 -4.82 1.25
CA ASP A 2 -21.72 -3.89 1.69
C ASP A 2 -21.25 -2.54 2.24
N PRO A 3 -20.15 -2.44 3.04
CA PRO A 3 -19.69 -1.15 3.55
C PRO A 3 -19.10 -0.21 2.49
N LEU A 4 -18.85 -0.68 1.27
CA LEU A 4 -18.31 0.15 0.20
C LEU A 4 -19.42 1.03 -0.40
N ALA A 5 -19.29 2.34 -0.20
CA ALA A 5 -20.21 3.33 -0.74
C ALA A 5 -20.07 3.51 -2.26
N ASP A 6 -18.84 3.43 -2.78
CA ASP A 6 -18.57 3.54 -4.21
C ASP A 6 -18.80 2.20 -4.91
N LYS A 7 -19.78 2.16 -5.82
CA LYS A 7 -20.08 0.96 -6.63
C LYS A 7 -19.20 0.86 -7.87
N ALA A 8 -18.41 1.90 -8.17
CA ALA A 8 -17.36 1.93 -9.18
C ALA A 8 -15.96 1.68 -8.57
N ASP A 9 -15.88 0.94 -7.46
CA ASP A 9 -14.60 0.65 -6.82
C ASP A 9 -13.71 -0.25 -7.70
N ARG A 10 -12.64 0.33 -8.23
CA ARG A 10 -11.66 -0.34 -9.11
C ARG A 10 -11.04 -1.61 -8.48
N ARG A 11 -10.97 -1.70 -7.15
CA ARG A 11 -10.43 -2.89 -6.46
C ARG A 11 -11.38 -4.06 -6.56
N VAL A 12 -12.69 -3.81 -6.52
CA VAL A 12 -13.69 -4.88 -6.69
C VAL A 12 -13.65 -5.40 -8.13
N ASP A 13 -13.55 -4.52 -9.12
CA ASP A 13 -13.35 -4.90 -10.53
C ASP A 13 -12.04 -5.71 -10.72
N PHE A 14 -10.93 -5.26 -10.11
CA PHE A 14 -9.66 -5.99 -10.11
C PHE A 14 -9.80 -7.41 -9.53
N ILE A 15 -10.40 -7.55 -8.35
CA ILE A 15 -10.59 -8.85 -7.67
C ILE A 15 -11.48 -9.74 -8.54
N TRP A 16 -12.60 -9.23 -9.05
CA TRP A 16 -13.53 -9.99 -9.87
C TRP A 16 -12.84 -10.55 -11.13
N ARG A 17 -12.06 -9.73 -11.84
CA ARG A 17 -11.30 -10.16 -13.02
C ARG A 17 -10.22 -11.18 -12.67
N SER A 18 -9.55 -11.00 -11.53
CA SER A 18 -8.53 -11.94 -11.04
C SER A 18 -9.15 -13.31 -10.68
N VAL A 19 -10.30 -13.29 -10.02
CA VAL A 19 -11.07 -14.49 -9.67
C VAL A 19 -11.58 -15.21 -10.93
N LYS A 20 -12.01 -14.46 -11.95
CA LYS A 20 -12.40 -15.02 -13.25
C LYS A 20 -11.24 -15.74 -13.93
N GLU A 21 -10.04 -15.16 -13.94
CA GLU A 21 -8.86 -15.84 -14.48
C GLU A 21 -8.48 -17.08 -13.66
N LEU A 22 -8.56 -16.99 -12.33
CA LEU A 22 -8.30 -18.12 -11.43
C LEU A 22 -9.26 -19.30 -11.72
N ASP A 23 -10.56 -19.02 -11.87
CA ASP A 23 -11.56 -20.04 -12.21
C ASP A 23 -11.25 -20.73 -13.55
N GLN A 24 -10.86 -19.97 -14.56
CA GLN A 24 -10.44 -20.50 -15.86
C GLN A 24 -9.19 -21.39 -15.75
N ALA A 25 -8.19 -20.96 -14.97
CA ALA A 25 -6.96 -21.71 -14.75
C ALA A 25 -7.25 -23.04 -14.00
N LEU A 26 -8.04 -22.99 -12.93
CA LEU A 26 -8.44 -24.17 -12.16
C LEU A 26 -9.27 -25.16 -13.00
N THR A 27 -10.22 -24.64 -13.80
CA THR A 27 -11.02 -25.46 -14.70
C THR A 27 -10.16 -26.18 -15.74
N THR A 28 -9.16 -25.50 -16.30
CA THR A 28 -8.20 -26.09 -17.24
C THR A 28 -7.38 -27.21 -16.60
N MET A 29 -7.10 -27.09 -15.30
CA MET A 29 -6.40 -28.12 -14.50
C MET A 29 -7.32 -29.25 -14.00
N GLY A 30 -8.60 -29.27 -14.38
CA GLY A 30 -9.56 -30.30 -13.98
C GLY A 30 -10.31 -30.02 -12.67
N GLY A 31 -10.03 -28.90 -12.01
CA GLY A 31 -10.77 -28.41 -10.84
C GLY A 31 -11.87 -27.41 -11.21
N GLY A 32 -12.10 -26.44 -10.33
CA GLY A 32 -12.98 -25.30 -10.57
C GLY A 32 -13.12 -24.46 -9.31
N LEU A 33 -13.81 -23.32 -9.42
CA LEU A 33 -14.03 -22.41 -8.29
C LEU A 33 -15.51 -22.36 -7.89
N ILE A 34 -15.78 -22.45 -6.59
CA ILE A 34 -17.09 -22.14 -6.03
C ILE A 34 -17.03 -20.74 -5.44
N VAL A 35 -17.84 -19.82 -5.94
CA VAL A 35 -17.95 -18.45 -5.42
C VAL A 35 -19.21 -18.30 -4.58
N ARG A 36 -19.04 -17.73 -3.38
CA ARG A 36 -20.13 -17.42 -2.43
C ARG A 36 -20.04 -15.95 -2.05
N HIS A 37 -21.18 -15.28 -1.97
CA HIS A 37 -21.28 -13.91 -1.49
C HIS A 37 -21.98 -13.89 -0.13
N GLY A 38 -21.26 -13.47 0.91
CA GLY A 38 -21.79 -13.36 2.26
C GLY A 38 -20.70 -13.36 3.34
N PRO A 39 -21.08 -13.28 4.62
CA PRO A 39 -20.11 -13.34 5.72
C PRO A 39 -19.42 -14.70 5.76
N ALA A 40 -18.08 -14.73 5.67
CA ALA A 40 -17.28 -15.96 5.69
C ALA A 40 -17.62 -16.89 6.87
N ARG A 41 -17.93 -16.30 8.03
CA ARG A 41 -18.35 -16.99 9.26
C ARG A 41 -19.63 -17.83 9.12
N GLU A 42 -20.44 -17.54 8.11
CA GLU A 42 -21.71 -18.22 7.82
C GLU A 42 -21.57 -19.10 6.57
N VAL A 43 -21.04 -18.55 5.47
CA VAL A 43 -21.01 -19.25 4.18
C VAL A 43 -20.00 -20.41 4.13
N ILE A 44 -18.89 -20.34 4.87
CA ILE A 44 -17.90 -21.45 4.89
C ILE A 44 -18.48 -22.69 5.61
N PRO A 45 -19.03 -22.58 6.84
CA PRO A 45 -19.70 -23.73 7.48
C PRO A 45 -20.83 -24.34 6.65
N GLN A 46 -21.64 -23.51 5.97
CA GLN A 46 -22.70 -23.99 5.07
C GLN A 46 -22.12 -24.77 3.89
N LEU A 47 -21.12 -24.21 3.21
CA LEU A 47 -20.49 -24.85 2.05
C LEU A 47 -19.84 -26.19 2.42
N VAL A 48 -19.20 -26.27 3.58
CA VAL A 48 -18.61 -27.52 4.08
C VAL A 48 -19.66 -28.63 4.23
N GLN A 49 -20.85 -28.29 4.74
CA GLN A 49 -21.96 -29.24 4.88
C GLN A 49 -22.52 -29.67 3.51
N GLU A 50 -22.71 -28.70 2.60
CA GLU A 50 -23.16 -28.95 1.22
C GLU A 50 -22.22 -29.94 0.50
N LEU A 51 -20.91 -29.71 0.61
CA LEU A 51 -19.88 -30.53 -0.03
C LEU A 51 -19.55 -31.82 0.72
N LYS A 52 -20.05 -31.98 1.96
CA LYS A 52 -19.63 -33.04 2.90
C LYS A 52 -18.12 -33.08 3.07
N ALA A 53 -17.47 -31.93 3.06
CA ALA A 53 -16.03 -31.82 3.24
C ALA A 53 -15.65 -32.20 4.67
N THR A 54 -14.48 -32.82 4.86
CA THR A 54 -13.95 -33.22 6.18
C THR A 54 -12.94 -32.23 6.73
N ALA A 55 -12.38 -31.37 5.88
CA ALA A 55 -11.38 -30.39 6.24
C ALA A 55 -11.45 -29.14 5.34
N VAL A 56 -11.01 -28.01 5.88
CA VAL A 56 -10.84 -26.73 5.17
C VAL A 56 -9.39 -26.31 5.27
N PHE A 57 -8.81 -25.92 4.12
CA PHE A 57 -7.44 -25.43 4.01
C PHE A 57 -7.47 -23.95 3.58
N ALA A 58 -6.71 -23.10 4.27
CA ALA A 58 -6.65 -21.67 3.99
C ALA A 58 -5.24 -21.11 4.19
N ASN A 59 -4.95 -19.98 3.56
CA ASN A 59 -3.74 -19.21 3.84
C ASN A 59 -4.04 -18.15 4.91
N ARG A 60 -3.08 -17.94 5.82
CA ARG A 60 -3.22 -17.01 6.95
C ARG A 60 -3.13 -15.56 6.46
N ASP A 61 -3.99 -14.73 7.05
CA ASP A 61 -3.93 -13.28 7.00
C ASP A 61 -3.59 -12.76 8.40
N TYR A 62 -2.85 -11.65 8.48
CA TYR A 62 -2.32 -11.07 9.71
C TYR A 62 -3.09 -9.83 10.17
N GLU A 63 -4.01 -9.32 9.36
CA GLU A 63 -4.85 -8.19 9.72
C GLU A 63 -5.85 -8.60 10.83
N PRO A 64 -6.10 -7.75 11.85
CA PRO A 64 -6.90 -8.15 13.02
C PRO A 64 -8.32 -8.65 12.69
N ALA A 65 -8.98 -8.03 11.70
CA ALA A 65 -10.30 -8.46 11.25
C ALA A 65 -10.29 -9.87 10.63
N ALA A 66 -9.25 -10.19 9.86
CA ALA A 66 -9.09 -11.51 9.25
C ALA A 66 -8.73 -12.57 10.29
N VAL A 67 -7.85 -12.26 11.25
CA VAL A 67 -7.53 -13.13 12.39
C VAL A 67 -8.79 -13.50 13.19
N MET A 68 -9.62 -12.50 13.52
CA MET A 68 -10.89 -12.73 14.23
C MET A 68 -11.88 -13.55 13.39
N ARG A 69 -12.00 -13.26 12.10
CA ARG A 69 -12.84 -14.00 11.14
C ARG A 69 -12.46 -15.48 11.11
N ASP A 70 -11.18 -15.78 10.93
CA ASP A 70 -10.69 -17.14 10.76
C ASP A 70 -10.79 -17.93 12.06
N ALA A 71 -10.53 -17.30 13.21
CA ALA A 71 -10.77 -17.91 14.52
C ALA A 71 -12.25 -18.28 14.74
N ALA A 72 -13.17 -17.41 14.31
CA ALA A 72 -14.60 -17.69 14.39
C ALA A 72 -15.03 -18.85 13.48
N VAL A 73 -14.54 -18.88 12.23
CA VAL A 73 -14.78 -19.98 11.28
C VAL A 73 -14.24 -21.29 11.85
N ALA A 74 -12.98 -21.33 12.27
CA ALA A 74 -12.34 -22.51 12.86
C ALA A 74 -13.11 -23.04 14.08
N LYS A 75 -13.57 -22.15 14.97
CA LYS A 75 -14.38 -22.51 16.14
C LYS A 75 -15.73 -23.13 15.75
N THR A 76 -16.35 -22.67 14.66
CA THR A 76 -17.61 -23.23 14.17
C THR A 76 -17.38 -24.58 13.52
N LEU A 77 -16.37 -24.71 12.64
CA LEU A 77 -16.01 -25.98 11.99
C LEU A 77 -15.65 -27.07 13.00
N LYS A 78 -14.85 -26.74 14.02
CA LYS A 78 -14.48 -27.66 15.10
C LYS A 78 -15.71 -28.22 15.84
N ARG A 79 -16.76 -27.42 16.04
CA ARG A 79 -17.99 -27.86 16.72
C ARG A 79 -18.79 -28.87 15.92
N ILE A 80 -18.66 -28.88 14.60
CA ILE A 80 -19.30 -29.84 13.69
C ILE A 80 -18.33 -30.94 13.23
N GLY A 81 -17.17 -31.08 13.88
CA GLY A 81 -16.21 -32.16 13.62
C GLY A 81 -15.38 -31.98 12.35
N ILE A 82 -15.23 -30.75 11.84
CA ILE A 82 -14.48 -30.43 10.62
C ILE A 82 -13.14 -29.79 10.97
N GLU A 83 -12.07 -30.26 10.35
CA GLU A 83 -10.73 -29.71 10.53
C GLU A 83 -10.56 -28.36 9.80
N PHE A 84 -9.81 -27.44 10.41
CA PHE A 84 -9.42 -26.18 9.78
C PHE A 84 -7.91 -26.02 9.86
N ASN A 85 -7.25 -26.03 8.70
CA ASN A 85 -5.81 -26.01 8.55
C ASN A 85 -5.37 -24.71 7.86
N ALA A 86 -4.52 -23.92 8.52
CA ALA A 86 -4.09 -22.62 8.02
C ALA A 86 -2.57 -22.56 7.78
N PHE A 87 -2.15 -22.08 6.61
CA PHE A 87 -0.75 -22.11 6.14
C PHE A 87 -0.20 -20.72 5.84
N LYS A 88 1.13 -20.59 5.86
CA LYS A 88 1.86 -19.35 5.56
C LYS A 88 2.02 -19.17 4.04
N ASP A 89 1.64 -18.00 3.53
CA ASP A 89 1.72 -17.71 2.10
C ASP A 89 2.11 -16.25 1.79
N GLN A 90 1.39 -15.28 2.37
CA GLN A 90 1.55 -13.85 2.07
C GLN A 90 2.95 -13.28 2.41
N VAL A 91 3.74 -14.00 3.21
CA VAL A 91 5.08 -13.62 3.70
C VAL A 91 6.03 -14.83 3.71
N ILE A 92 7.33 -14.57 3.65
CA ILE A 92 8.44 -15.50 3.85
C ILE A 92 8.55 -15.87 5.33
N PHE A 93 8.56 -14.87 6.21
CA PHE A 93 8.55 -15.05 7.66
C PHE A 93 7.31 -14.43 8.30
N GLU A 94 6.57 -15.22 9.07
CA GLU A 94 5.36 -14.81 9.75
C GLU A 94 5.57 -14.60 11.26
N ARG A 95 4.82 -13.66 11.84
CA ARG A 95 4.61 -13.52 13.29
C ARG A 95 5.90 -13.47 14.11
N ASP A 96 6.32 -14.62 14.66
CA ASP A 96 7.40 -14.78 15.62
C ASP A 96 8.66 -15.40 14.98
N GLU A 97 8.66 -15.63 13.66
CA GLU A 97 9.79 -16.27 12.99
C GLU A 97 11.04 -15.38 12.92
N ILE A 98 10.88 -14.06 13.06
CA ILE A 98 11.98 -13.09 13.15
C ILE A 98 11.77 -12.20 14.39
N MET A 99 12.43 -12.56 15.49
CA MET A 99 12.35 -11.86 16.77
C MET A 99 13.73 -11.43 17.26
N LYS A 100 13.75 -10.47 18.20
CA LYS A 100 14.96 -10.12 18.96
C LYS A 100 15.31 -11.25 19.94
N SER A 101 16.48 -11.15 20.56
CA SER A 101 16.76 -11.89 21.79
C SER A 101 15.66 -11.63 22.83
N ALA A 102 15.37 -12.66 23.64
CA ALA A 102 14.26 -12.67 24.60
C ALA A 102 12.83 -12.64 23.99
N GLY A 103 12.66 -12.96 22.70
CA GLY A 103 11.34 -13.20 22.11
C GLY A 103 10.48 -11.95 21.90
N ARG A 104 11.09 -10.76 21.82
CA ARG A 104 10.40 -9.50 21.56
C ARG A 104 10.43 -9.11 20.07
N PRO A 105 9.37 -8.47 19.54
CA PRO A 105 9.35 -8.06 18.15
C PRO A 105 10.36 -6.93 17.87
N TYR A 106 10.77 -6.83 16.61
CA TYR A 106 11.56 -5.69 16.16
C TYR A 106 10.68 -4.43 16.06
N SER A 107 11.29 -3.28 16.32
CA SER A 107 10.63 -1.95 16.21
C SER A 107 11.41 -0.99 15.30
N VAL A 108 12.50 -1.47 14.71
CA VAL A 108 13.41 -0.74 13.82
C VAL A 108 13.67 -1.63 12.61
N PHE A 109 13.57 -1.09 11.40
CA PHE A 109 13.60 -1.89 10.18
C PHE A 109 14.98 -2.48 9.90
N THR A 110 16.05 -1.69 10.06
CA THR A 110 17.40 -2.15 9.68
C THR A 110 17.83 -3.42 10.46
N PRO A 111 17.68 -3.50 11.80
CA PRO A 111 17.93 -4.74 12.54
C PRO A 111 17.01 -5.90 12.11
N TYR A 112 15.72 -5.64 11.85
CA TYR A 112 14.79 -6.66 11.35
C TYR A 112 15.25 -7.23 10.00
N LYS A 113 15.57 -6.36 9.04
CA LYS A 113 16.09 -6.73 7.72
C LYS A 113 17.37 -7.55 7.82
N ASN A 114 18.29 -7.15 8.69
CA ASN A 114 19.55 -7.89 8.88
C ASN A 114 19.28 -9.29 9.46
N ALA A 115 18.34 -9.43 10.39
CA ALA A 115 17.92 -10.72 10.93
C ALA A 115 17.22 -11.58 9.86
N TRP A 116 16.35 -10.97 9.06
CA TRP A 116 15.66 -11.60 7.92
C TRP A 116 16.67 -12.17 6.92
N LEU A 117 17.63 -11.36 6.47
CA LEU A 117 18.67 -11.76 5.51
C LEU A 117 19.61 -12.83 6.06
N LYS A 118 19.83 -12.85 7.38
CA LYS A 118 20.62 -13.90 8.04
C LYS A 118 19.86 -15.22 8.14
N ARG A 119 18.53 -15.17 8.29
CA ARG A 119 17.67 -16.34 8.52
C ARG A 119 17.22 -17.02 7.24
N VAL A 120 17.06 -16.27 6.15
CA VAL A 120 16.56 -16.79 4.88
C VAL A 120 17.50 -17.83 4.28
N THR A 121 16.92 -18.93 3.84
CA THR A 121 17.59 -20.01 3.12
C THR A 121 16.86 -20.28 1.81
N GLY A 122 17.49 -21.03 0.90
CA GLY A 122 16.84 -21.42 -0.35
C GLY A 122 15.51 -22.15 -0.12
N ALA A 123 15.40 -22.96 0.94
CA ALA A 123 14.17 -23.69 1.27
C ALA A 123 12.99 -22.76 1.59
N ASP A 124 13.24 -21.57 2.16
CA ASP A 124 12.17 -20.61 2.48
C ASP A 124 11.59 -19.94 1.20
N LEU A 125 12.34 -19.99 0.10
CA LEU A 125 12.07 -19.27 -1.16
C LEU A 125 11.64 -20.19 -2.32
N VAL A 126 11.62 -21.50 -2.10
CA VAL A 126 11.21 -22.48 -3.12
C VAL A 126 9.69 -22.40 -3.35
N PRO A 127 9.22 -22.41 -4.61
CA PRO A 127 7.79 -22.51 -4.91
C PRO A 127 7.26 -23.91 -4.59
N HIS A 128 5.97 -24.01 -4.26
CA HIS A 128 5.32 -25.30 -4.03
C HIS A 128 4.88 -25.94 -5.36
N PRO A 129 5.15 -27.24 -5.61
CA PRO A 129 4.88 -27.90 -6.88
C PRO A 129 3.41 -28.28 -7.06
N VAL A 130 2.53 -27.28 -7.21
CA VAL A 130 1.07 -27.48 -7.34
C VAL A 130 0.69 -28.33 -8.55
N ALA A 131 1.42 -28.18 -9.66
CA ALA A 131 1.12 -28.86 -10.93
C ALA A 131 1.11 -30.39 -10.82
N GLU A 132 1.90 -30.95 -9.90
CA GLU A 132 2.01 -32.40 -9.67
C GLU A 132 0.76 -32.99 -8.98
N TYR A 133 -0.06 -32.15 -8.36
CA TYR A 133 -1.22 -32.57 -7.55
C TYR A 133 -2.58 -32.25 -8.19
N THR A 134 -2.60 -31.76 -9.44
CA THR A 134 -3.84 -31.35 -10.12
C THR A 134 -4.85 -32.48 -10.29
N GLN A 135 -4.40 -33.75 -10.35
CA GLN A 135 -5.28 -34.91 -10.40
C GLN A 135 -6.14 -35.09 -9.14
N ALA A 136 -5.77 -34.47 -8.01
CA ALA A 136 -6.55 -34.50 -6.78
C ALA A 136 -7.67 -33.44 -6.76
N PHE A 137 -7.77 -32.58 -7.78
CA PHE A 137 -8.81 -31.56 -7.83
C PHE A 137 -10.19 -32.18 -8.01
N ALA A 138 -11.12 -31.74 -7.18
CA ALA A 138 -12.54 -32.01 -7.37
C ALA A 138 -13.11 -30.93 -8.29
N ARG A 139 -13.82 -31.35 -9.34
CA ARG A 139 -14.58 -30.42 -10.18
C ARG A 139 -15.94 -30.16 -9.53
N PRO A 140 -16.24 -28.91 -9.13
CA PRO A 140 -17.58 -28.60 -8.63
C PRO A 140 -18.60 -28.70 -9.78
N GLU A 141 -19.87 -28.88 -9.43
CA GLU A 141 -20.95 -28.59 -10.38
C GLU A 141 -20.79 -27.15 -10.88
N SER A 142 -20.98 -26.94 -12.18
CA SER A 142 -20.73 -25.65 -12.82
C SER A 142 -21.65 -24.57 -12.24
N VAL A 143 -21.12 -23.76 -11.32
CA VAL A 143 -21.77 -22.55 -10.82
C VAL A 143 -21.14 -21.37 -11.52
N ALA A 144 -21.95 -20.60 -12.25
CA ALA A 144 -21.46 -19.39 -12.90
C ALA A 144 -20.90 -18.41 -11.86
N LEU A 145 -19.74 -17.83 -12.16
CA LEU A 145 -19.20 -16.71 -11.39
C LEU A 145 -20.22 -15.57 -11.37
N PRO A 146 -20.63 -15.05 -10.18
CA PRO A 146 -21.50 -13.89 -10.10
C PRO A 146 -20.90 -12.71 -10.86
N THR A 147 -21.71 -12.05 -11.67
CA THR A 147 -21.35 -10.82 -12.36
C THR A 147 -21.11 -9.69 -11.34
N LEU A 148 -20.38 -8.65 -11.75
CA LEU A 148 -20.23 -7.44 -10.93
C LEU A 148 -21.60 -6.85 -10.54
N ALA A 149 -22.55 -6.84 -11.49
CA ALA A 149 -23.90 -6.32 -11.25
C ALA A 149 -24.66 -7.11 -10.17
N GLU A 150 -24.55 -8.44 -10.15
CA GLU A 150 -25.13 -9.29 -9.10
C GLU A 150 -24.47 -9.05 -7.73
N LEU A 151 -23.21 -8.61 -7.70
CA LEU A 151 -22.53 -8.17 -6.49
C LEU A 151 -22.84 -6.70 -6.12
N GLY A 152 -23.60 -5.98 -6.94
CA GLY A 152 -23.95 -4.57 -6.74
C GLY A 152 -22.86 -3.58 -7.19
N PHE A 153 -21.94 -3.99 -8.07
CA PHE A 153 -20.83 -3.21 -8.60
C PHE A 153 -20.89 -3.11 -10.12
N GLN A 154 -20.05 -2.25 -10.69
CA GLN A 154 -19.90 -2.08 -12.14
C GLN A 154 -18.45 -2.20 -12.58
N ALA A 155 -18.25 -2.51 -13.86
CA ALA A 155 -16.94 -2.43 -14.48
C ALA A 155 -16.42 -0.98 -14.45
N THR A 156 -15.11 -0.83 -14.38
CA THR A 156 -14.42 0.45 -14.22
C THR A 156 -13.51 0.75 -15.41
N ASP A 157 -12.80 1.89 -15.35
CA ASP A 157 -11.77 2.31 -16.30
C ASP A 157 -10.40 1.64 -16.06
N LEU A 158 -10.34 0.62 -15.20
CA LEU A 158 -9.09 -0.03 -14.76
C LEU A 158 -8.21 -0.52 -15.92
N ILE A 159 -8.82 -1.09 -16.97
CA ILE A 159 -8.08 -1.58 -18.14
C ILE A 159 -7.56 -0.42 -19.00
N GLN A 160 -8.35 0.65 -19.13
CA GLN A 160 -7.97 1.87 -19.86
C GLN A 160 -6.79 2.57 -19.18
N LEU A 161 -6.67 2.46 -17.85
CA LEU A 161 -5.53 2.92 -17.07
C LEU A 161 -4.29 2.03 -17.20
N GLY A 162 -4.35 0.94 -17.96
CA GLY A 162 -3.23 0.01 -18.17
C GLY A 162 -3.00 -0.98 -17.03
N VAL A 163 -3.86 -0.99 -16.00
CA VAL A 163 -3.78 -1.98 -14.91
C VAL A 163 -4.35 -3.29 -15.44
N LYS A 164 -3.55 -4.35 -15.40
CA LYS A 164 -3.95 -5.70 -15.83
C LYS A 164 -4.17 -6.57 -14.59
N PRO A 165 -5.40 -7.04 -14.30
CA PRO A 165 -5.65 -7.91 -13.15
C PRO A 165 -5.10 -9.31 -13.30
N GLY A 166 -5.14 -10.05 -12.20
CA GLY A 166 -4.90 -11.49 -12.17
C GLY A 166 -3.44 -11.92 -12.35
N MET A 167 -3.25 -13.21 -12.58
CA MET A 167 -1.94 -13.87 -12.63
C MET A 167 -1.17 -13.45 -13.89
N SER A 168 -1.82 -13.39 -15.04
CA SER A 168 -1.20 -12.89 -16.28
C SER A 168 -0.83 -11.42 -16.19
N GLY A 169 -1.65 -10.60 -15.53
CA GLY A 169 -1.34 -9.21 -15.25
C GLY A 169 -0.11 -9.05 -14.36
N ALA A 170 -0.01 -9.86 -13.29
CA ALA A 170 1.14 -9.90 -12.41
C ALA A 170 2.42 -10.28 -13.15
N GLN A 171 2.36 -11.34 -13.98
CA GLN A 171 3.50 -11.78 -14.77
C GLN A 171 3.96 -10.69 -15.75
N ALA A 172 3.03 -10.02 -16.43
CA ALA A 172 3.37 -8.94 -17.35
C ALA A 172 4.04 -7.74 -16.65
N ALA A 173 3.55 -7.37 -15.45
CA ALA A 173 4.18 -6.32 -14.64
C ALA A 173 5.58 -6.74 -14.16
N TRP A 174 5.73 -8.00 -13.77
CA TRP A 174 7.02 -8.55 -13.36
C TRP A 174 8.02 -8.59 -14.52
N ASP A 175 7.63 -9.10 -15.69
CA ASP A 175 8.48 -9.18 -16.89
C ASP A 175 8.96 -7.79 -17.32
N ALA A 176 8.07 -6.79 -17.29
CA ALA A 176 8.43 -5.41 -17.59
C ALA A 176 9.47 -4.86 -16.60
N PHE A 177 9.33 -5.18 -15.31
CA PHE A 177 10.21 -4.68 -14.26
C PHE A 177 11.57 -5.35 -14.21
N GLN A 178 11.70 -6.60 -14.65
CA GLN A 178 12.98 -7.34 -14.63
C GLN A 178 14.10 -6.57 -15.35
N ALA A 179 13.79 -5.85 -16.43
CA ALA A 179 14.75 -5.02 -17.15
C ALA A 179 15.26 -3.82 -16.33
N THR A 180 14.47 -3.32 -15.37
CA THR A 180 14.82 -2.21 -14.48
C THR A 180 15.52 -2.68 -13.20
N LEU A 181 15.39 -3.94 -12.83
CA LEU A 181 15.84 -4.49 -11.55
C LEU A 181 17.31 -4.18 -11.25
N ALA A 182 18.19 -4.24 -12.25
CA ALA A 182 19.63 -3.99 -12.09
C ALA A 182 19.96 -2.55 -11.66
N HIS A 183 19.16 -1.57 -12.12
CA HIS A 183 19.36 -0.14 -11.88
C HIS A 183 18.37 0.44 -10.86
N TYR A 184 17.52 -0.41 -10.28
CA TYR A 184 16.41 0.01 -9.44
C TYR A 184 16.83 0.95 -8.29
N ASP A 185 17.99 0.73 -7.67
CA ASP A 185 18.47 1.57 -6.57
C ASP A 185 18.71 3.02 -6.99
N GLU A 186 19.09 3.26 -8.25
CA GLU A 186 19.39 4.57 -8.82
C GLU A 186 18.12 5.31 -9.27
N VAL A 187 17.14 4.58 -9.83
CA VAL A 187 15.99 5.20 -10.51
C VAL A 187 14.70 5.20 -9.70
N ARG A 188 14.57 4.38 -8.64
CA ARG A 188 13.32 4.21 -7.87
C ARG A 188 12.79 5.45 -7.18
N ASP A 189 13.60 6.50 -7.05
CA ASP A 189 13.23 7.74 -6.38
C ASP A 189 12.64 8.78 -7.35
N SER A 190 12.68 8.54 -8.67
CA SER A 190 12.20 9.47 -9.69
C SER A 190 10.76 9.17 -10.11
N PRO A 191 9.76 9.96 -9.67
CA PRO A 191 8.35 9.74 -10.04
C PRO A 191 8.04 9.99 -11.52
N ALA A 192 8.91 10.72 -12.24
CA ALA A 192 8.74 10.95 -13.68
C ALA A 192 9.05 9.68 -14.51
N LEU A 193 9.86 8.77 -13.97
CA LEU A 193 10.24 7.52 -14.60
C LEU A 193 9.26 6.40 -14.22
N ASP A 194 8.94 5.57 -15.21
CA ASP A 194 8.23 4.31 -14.95
C ASP A 194 9.23 3.23 -14.53
N ALA A 195 9.79 3.39 -13.33
CA ALA A 195 10.96 2.62 -12.86
C ALA A 195 10.65 1.70 -11.68
N THR A 196 9.38 1.46 -11.38
CA THR A 196 8.94 0.61 -10.26
C THR A 196 8.13 -0.57 -10.75
N SER A 197 8.03 -1.62 -9.93
CA SER A 197 7.45 -2.89 -10.38
C SER A 197 5.94 -2.90 -10.65
N HIS A 198 5.18 -1.94 -10.11
CA HIS A 198 3.70 -1.96 -10.08
C HIS A 198 3.09 -3.24 -9.46
N LEU A 199 3.88 -4.08 -8.80
CA LEU A 199 3.43 -5.35 -8.22
C LEU A 199 2.69 -5.19 -6.88
N GLY A 200 2.56 -3.98 -6.34
CA GLY A 200 1.89 -3.74 -5.06
C GLY A 200 0.45 -4.28 -5.01
N VAL A 201 -0.33 -4.02 -6.06
CA VAL A 201 -1.72 -4.52 -6.18
C VAL A 201 -1.77 -6.05 -6.30
N HIS A 202 -0.82 -6.64 -7.04
CA HIS A 202 -0.73 -8.09 -7.22
C HIS A 202 -0.30 -8.80 -5.93
N LEU A 203 0.64 -8.22 -5.17
CA LEU A 203 1.04 -8.69 -3.85
C LEU A 203 -0.05 -8.51 -2.79
N ARG A 204 -0.92 -7.51 -2.94
CA ARG A 204 -2.06 -7.31 -2.03
C ARG A 204 -3.11 -8.40 -2.19
N PHE A 205 -3.37 -8.82 -3.43
CA PHE A 205 -4.41 -9.79 -3.77
C PHE A 205 -3.90 -11.20 -4.07
N GLY A 206 -2.60 -11.46 -3.87
CA GLY A 206 -2.01 -12.78 -3.99
C GLY A 206 -1.97 -13.34 -5.41
N THR A 207 -1.99 -12.48 -6.43
CA THR A 207 -1.88 -12.91 -7.84
C THR A 207 -0.44 -13.09 -8.30
N MET A 208 0.54 -12.81 -7.42
CA MET A 208 1.97 -13.04 -7.62
C MET A 208 2.56 -13.68 -6.37
N SER A 209 3.42 -14.68 -6.55
CA SER A 209 4.11 -15.35 -5.44
C SER A 209 5.20 -14.46 -4.86
N ILE A 210 5.10 -14.11 -3.57
CA ILE A 210 6.17 -13.39 -2.86
C ILE A 210 7.48 -14.19 -2.83
N ARG A 211 7.39 -15.53 -2.79
CA ARG A 211 8.56 -16.42 -2.81
C ARG A 211 9.31 -16.31 -4.12
N GLU A 212 8.61 -16.25 -5.25
CA GLU A 212 9.25 -16.09 -6.57
C GLU A 212 9.98 -14.76 -6.70
N LEU A 213 9.33 -13.67 -6.27
CA LEU A 213 9.91 -12.33 -6.26
C LEU A 213 11.14 -12.25 -5.35
N ALA A 214 11.00 -12.68 -4.09
CA ALA A 214 12.08 -12.69 -3.13
C ALA A 214 13.24 -13.60 -3.56
N ARG A 215 12.95 -14.80 -4.12
CA ARG A 215 13.95 -15.72 -4.69
C ARG A 215 14.76 -15.04 -5.78
N THR A 216 14.09 -14.39 -6.72
CA THR A 216 14.77 -13.73 -7.84
C THR A 216 15.68 -12.61 -7.34
N ALA A 217 15.18 -11.77 -6.43
CA ALA A 217 15.98 -10.69 -5.84
C ALA A 217 17.16 -11.19 -4.99
N HIS A 218 16.94 -12.26 -4.22
CA HIS A 218 17.92 -12.81 -3.29
C HIS A 218 19.10 -13.47 -4.00
N TYR A 219 18.84 -14.16 -5.11
CA TYR A 219 19.90 -14.79 -5.91
C TYR A 219 20.50 -13.88 -6.98
N ALA A 220 19.84 -12.78 -7.32
CA ALA A 220 20.42 -11.76 -8.18
C ALA A 220 21.56 -11.01 -7.46
N THR A 221 22.56 -10.60 -8.23
CA THR A 221 23.66 -9.77 -7.75
C THR A 221 23.41 -8.30 -8.08
N GLY A 222 24.01 -7.40 -7.32
CA GLY A 222 23.95 -5.95 -7.56
C GLY A 222 23.02 -5.19 -6.61
N LYS A 223 23.21 -3.87 -6.59
CA LYS A 223 22.53 -2.97 -5.65
C LYS A 223 21.04 -2.83 -5.93
N GLY A 224 20.63 -2.80 -7.20
CA GLY A 224 19.22 -2.72 -7.57
C GLY A 224 18.39 -3.90 -7.05
N ALA A 225 18.87 -5.14 -7.22
CA ALA A 225 18.22 -6.32 -6.67
C ALA A 225 18.15 -6.33 -5.14
N GLN A 226 19.24 -5.93 -4.47
CA GLN A 226 19.29 -5.82 -3.01
C GLN A 226 18.34 -4.74 -2.47
N ALA A 227 18.28 -3.59 -3.15
CA ALA A 227 17.35 -2.52 -2.83
C ALA A 227 15.91 -3.00 -2.98
N TRP A 228 15.58 -3.67 -4.09
CA TRP A 228 14.24 -4.19 -4.32
C TRP A 228 13.84 -5.28 -3.32
N LEU A 229 14.76 -6.21 -2.99
CA LEU A 229 14.53 -7.18 -1.90
C LEU A 229 14.25 -6.47 -0.57
N SER A 230 14.97 -5.38 -0.28
CA SER A 230 14.70 -4.56 0.91
C SER A 230 13.29 -3.97 0.92
N GLU A 231 12.73 -3.58 -0.24
CA GLU A 231 11.35 -3.10 -0.34
C GLU A 231 10.33 -4.23 -0.09
N LEU A 232 10.61 -5.47 -0.50
CA LEU A 232 9.79 -6.63 -0.16
C LEU A 232 9.82 -6.93 1.36
N ILE A 233 11.00 -6.79 1.99
CA ILE A 233 11.16 -6.98 3.44
C ILE A 233 10.42 -5.88 4.21
N TRP A 234 10.34 -4.65 3.70
CA TRP A 234 9.54 -3.58 4.31
C TRP A 234 8.07 -3.96 4.44
N ARG A 235 7.49 -4.58 3.41
CA ARG A 235 6.11 -5.08 3.46
C ARG A 235 5.92 -6.09 4.60
N GLU A 236 6.85 -7.02 4.78
CA GLU A 236 6.79 -8.00 5.88
C GLU A 236 7.05 -7.39 7.26
N PHE A 237 7.95 -6.42 7.34
CA PHE A 237 8.21 -5.69 8.58
C PHE A 237 6.92 -5.04 9.10
N PHE A 238 6.17 -4.36 8.23
CA PHE A 238 4.89 -3.78 8.64
C PHE A 238 3.83 -4.82 9.01
N GLN A 239 3.79 -5.96 8.32
CA GLN A 239 2.89 -7.07 8.70
C GLN A 239 3.21 -7.62 10.09
N MET A 240 4.50 -7.79 10.41
CA MET A 240 4.97 -8.18 11.75
C MET A 240 4.57 -7.14 12.80
N ILE A 241 4.77 -5.84 12.52
CA ILE A 241 4.36 -4.76 13.42
C ILE A 241 2.85 -4.78 13.67
N LEU A 242 2.02 -4.89 12.63
CA LEU A 242 0.56 -4.91 12.76
C LEU A 242 0.08 -6.11 13.58
N TYR A 243 0.67 -7.29 13.34
CA TYR A 243 0.32 -8.51 14.07
C TYR A 243 0.61 -8.38 15.58
N HIS A 244 1.79 -7.86 15.94
CA HIS A 244 2.21 -7.70 17.33
C HIS A 244 1.60 -6.49 18.04
N HIS A 245 1.22 -5.46 17.28
CA HIS A 245 0.71 -4.20 17.81
C HIS A 245 -0.58 -3.76 17.11
N PRO A 246 -1.68 -4.53 17.17
CA PRO A 246 -2.92 -4.23 16.42
C PRO A 246 -3.53 -2.86 16.72
N ARG A 247 -3.20 -2.27 17.88
CA ARG A 247 -3.61 -0.90 18.26
C ARG A 247 -3.12 0.18 17.29
N VAL A 248 -2.06 -0.08 16.50
CA VAL A 248 -1.51 0.89 15.54
C VAL A 248 -2.51 1.31 14.47
N MET A 249 -3.57 0.52 14.27
CA MET A 249 -4.69 0.87 13.39
C MET A 249 -5.39 2.17 13.78
N THR A 250 -5.42 2.50 15.07
CA THR A 250 -6.15 3.66 15.60
C THR A 250 -5.31 4.56 16.51
N GLN A 251 -4.11 4.13 16.87
CA GLN A 251 -3.21 4.82 17.80
C GLN A 251 -1.80 4.92 17.25
N ALA A 252 -1.01 5.87 17.75
CA ALA A 252 0.40 5.99 17.46
C ALA A 252 1.18 4.77 17.98
N PHE A 253 2.10 4.22 17.19
CA PHE A 253 3.00 3.15 17.65
C PHE A 253 3.79 3.61 18.87
N ARG A 254 4.33 4.82 18.83
CA ARG A 254 4.89 5.51 20.00
C ARG A 254 3.75 6.25 20.71
N THR A 255 3.22 5.64 21.77
CA THR A 255 1.98 6.05 22.46
C THR A 255 2.02 7.48 23.01
N GLU A 256 3.21 8.00 23.32
CA GLU A 256 3.40 9.39 23.73
C GLU A 256 2.88 10.39 22.67
N TYR A 257 2.92 10.03 21.39
CA TYR A 257 2.45 10.89 20.30
C TYR A 257 0.93 10.83 20.07
N ASP A 258 0.18 10.01 20.83
CA ASP A 258 -1.28 10.15 20.90
C ASP A 258 -1.68 11.50 21.52
N ALA A 259 -0.77 12.15 22.26
CA ALA A 259 -0.98 13.47 22.84
C ALA A 259 -0.76 14.63 21.85
N VAL A 260 -0.37 14.39 20.59
CA VAL A 260 -0.24 15.45 19.58
C VAL A 260 -1.60 16.09 19.36
N ALA A 261 -1.71 17.40 19.63
CA ALA A 261 -2.90 18.19 19.40
C ALA A 261 -3.04 18.55 17.91
N TRP A 262 -3.51 17.59 17.11
CA TRP A 262 -3.76 17.79 15.68
C TRP A 262 -4.86 18.83 15.43
N GLU A 263 -4.74 19.55 14.32
CA GLU A 263 -5.74 20.51 13.89
C GLU A 263 -6.93 19.84 13.20
N THR A 264 -8.06 20.53 13.26
CA THR A 264 -9.24 20.23 12.45
C THR A 264 -9.44 21.37 11.47
N ASN A 265 -9.21 21.11 10.18
CA ASN A 265 -9.45 22.08 9.12
C ASN A 265 -9.99 21.34 7.88
N PRO A 266 -11.32 21.20 7.75
CA PRO A 266 -11.93 20.47 6.65
C PRO A 266 -11.59 21.03 5.27
N GLU A 267 -11.47 22.36 5.14
CA GLU A 267 -11.14 23.02 3.87
C GLU A 267 -9.73 22.67 3.39
N ARG A 268 -8.74 22.72 4.30
CA ARG A 268 -7.36 22.30 3.99
C ARG A 268 -7.27 20.81 3.68
N PHE A 269 -8.02 19.99 4.39
CA PHE A 269 -8.08 18.56 4.13
C PHE A 269 -8.65 18.29 2.72
N GLU A 270 -9.75 18.94 2.36
CA GLU A 270 -10.35 18.83 1.03
C GLU A 270 -9.39 19.34 -0.06
N ALA A 271 -8.72 20.47 0.16
CA ALA A 271 -7.71 21.00 -0.77
C ALA A 271 -6.57 19.99 -0.99
N TRP A 272 -6.09 19.33 0.06
CA TRP A 272 -5.11 18.25 -0.04
C TRP A 272 -5.66 17.05 -0.80
N CYS A 273 -6.84 16.53 -0.43
CA CYS A 273 -7.49 15.41 -1.12
C CYS A 273 -7.63 15.66 -2.63
N MET A 274 -7.98 16.89 -3.03
CA MET A 274 -8.22 17.28 -4.42
C MET A 274 -6.96 17.72 -5.18
N GLY A 275 -5.80 17.82 -4.54
CA GLY A 275 -4.58 18.36 -5.16
C GLY A 275 -4.74 19.82 -5.59
N ARG A 276 -5.18 20.66 -4.64
CA ARG A 276 -5.37 22.12 -4.76
C ARG A 276 -4.67 22.89 -3.63
N THR A 277 -3.53 22.38 -3.17
CA THR A 277 -2.76 22.95 -2.06
C THR A 277 -1.93 24.17 -2.48
N GLY A 278 -1.71 24.34 -3.77
CA GLY A 278 -0.78 25.35 -4.30
C GLY A 278 0.67 24.89 -4.30
N TYR A 279 0.98 23.69 -3.80
CA TYR A 279 2.31 23.07 -3.88
C TYR A 279 2.34 22.01 -5.00
N PRO A 280 2.97 22.29 -6.16
CA PRO A 280 2.78 21.49 -7.37
C PRO A 280 3.11 20.01 -7.25
N ILE A 281 4.14 19.63 -6.49
CA ILE A 281 4.47 18.21 -6.29
C ILE A 281 3.42 17.47 -5.45
N VAL A 282 2.84 18.14 -4.45
CA VAL A 282 1.77 17.57 -3.62
C VAL A 282 0.50 17.45 -4.45
N ASP A 283 0.18 18.50 -5.21
CA ASP A 283 -1.01 18.53 -6.07
C ASP A 283 -0.92 17.48 -7.17
N ALA A 284 0.24 17.36 -7.84
CA ALA A 284 0.50 16.32 -8.83
C ALA A 284 0.38 14.91 -8.22
N ALA A 285 0.92 14.68 -7.02
CA ALA A 285 0.81 13.41 -6.33
C ALA A 285 -0.66 13.04 -6.05
N MET A 286 -1.42 13.95 -5.44
CA MET A 286 -2.81 13.71 -5.09
C MET A 286 -3.69 13.51 -6.33
N ARG A 287 -3.40 14.25 -7.41
CA ARG A 287 -4.05 14.04 -8.71
C ARG A 287 -3.71 12.68 -9.33
N GLN A 288 -2.46 12.23 -9.24
CA GLN A 288 -2.07 10.88 -9.68
C GLN A 288 -2.89 9.81 -8.94
N LEU A 289 -2.98 9.91 -7.61
CA LEU A 289 -3.76 8.98 -6.80
C LEU A 289 -5.23 8.95 -7.22
N ASN A 290 -5.85 10.12 -7.38
CA ASN A 290 -7.26 10.22 -7.71
C ASN A 290 -7.57 9.71 -9.11
N GLN A 291 -6.70 10.01 -10.08
CA GLN A 291 -6.90 9.62 -11.48
C GLN A 291 -6.64 8.13 -11.68
N THR A 292 -5.59 7.58 -11.06
CA THR A 292 -5.06 6.24 -11.41
C THR A 292 -5.29 5.18 -10.32
N GLY A 293 -5.54 5.57 -9.08
CA GLY A 293 -5.53 4.66 -7.92
C GLY A 293 -4.13 4.17 -7.53
N PHE A 294 -3.08 4.74 -8.11
CA PHE A 294 -1.68 4.49 -7.78
C PHE A 294 -1.01 5.81 -7.38
N MET A 295 -0.03 5.73 -6.49
CA MET A 295 0.87 6.85 -6.20
C MET A 295 2.28 6.33 -6.00
N HIS A 296 3.26 6.96 -6.66
CA HIS A 296 4.68 6.62 -6.48
C HIS A 296 5.08 6.75 -5.00
N ASN A 297 5.89 5.82 -4.45
CA ASN A 297 6.19 5.80 -3.02
C ASN A 297 6.81 7.11 -2.50
N ARG A 298 7.75 7.69 -3.24
CA ARG A 298 8.35 9.00 -2.88
C ARG A 298 7.29 10.09 -2.72
N LEU A 299 6.25 10.07 -3.56
CA LEU A 299 5.16 11.04 -3.52
C LEU A 299 4.20 10.76 -2.37
N ARG A 300 3.96 9.49 -2.01
CA ARG A 300 3.21 9.11 -0.80
C ARG A 300 3.85 9.74 0.43
N MET A 301 5.19 9.66 0.54
CA MET A 301 5.95 10.27 1.64
C MET A 301 5.80 11.80 1.67
N ILE A 302 5.91 12.47 0.52
CA ILE A 302 5.78 13.93 0.41
C ILE A 302 4.35 14.36 0.78
N ALA A 303 3.33 13.71 0.23
CA ALA A 303 1.93 14.03 0.51
C ALA A 303 1.56 13.80 1.98
N ALA A 304 2.03 12.70 2.58
CA ALA A 304 1.80 12.39 3.99
C ALA A 304 2.55 13.36 4.94
N SER A 305 3.79 13.71 4.61
CA SER A 305 4.55 14.74 5.35
C SER A 305 3.83 16.08 5.27
N PHE A 306 3.35 16.48 4.09
CA PHE A 306 2.63 17.75 3.93
C PHE A 306 1.35 17.78 4.77
N LEU A 307 0.54 16.72 4.74
CA LEU A 307 -0.67 16.63 5.57
C LEU A 307 -0.36 16.80 7.06
N THR A 308 0.67 16.12 7.56
CA THR A 308 0.96 16.03 9.00
C THR A 308 1.84 17.18 9.51
N LYS A 309 2.74 17.73 8.69
CA LYS A 309 3.75 18.73 9.12
C LYS A 309 3.47 20.13 8.58
N ASP A 310 2.80 20.26 7.44
CA ASP A 310 2.47 21.56 6.86
C ASP A 310 1.01 21.95 7.19
N LEU A 311 0.08 21.00 7.12
CA LEU A 311 -1.34 21.24 7.45
C LEU A 311 -1.70 20.91 8.89
N HIS A 312 -0.79 20.24 9.63
CA HIS A 312 -0.97 19.80 11.02
C HIS A 312 -2.24 18.95 11.24
N LEU A 313 -2.67 18.24 10.21
CA LEU A 313 -3.85 17.37 10.25
C LEU A 313 -3.48 15.97 10.70
N HIS A 314 -4.43 15.32 11.37
CA HIS A 314 -4.23 13.98 11.91
C HIS A 314 -3.97 12.96 10.78
N TRP A 315 -2.91 12.17 10.91
CA TRP A 315 -2.46 11.18 9.92
C TRP A 315 -3.56 10.15 9.53
N LEU A 316 -4.39 9.71 10.49
CA LEU A 316 -5.56 8.85 10.22
C LEU A 316 -6.52 9.39 9.15
N GLN A 317 -6.62 10.72 8.97
CA GLN A 317 -7.45 11.28 7.91
C GLN A 317 -6.87 10.93 6.53
N GLY A 318 -5.55 11.08 6.39
CA GLY A 318 -4.81 10.68 5.19
C GLY A 318 -4.78 9.18 4.97
N GLU A 319 -4.58 8.39 6.04
CA GLU A 319 -4.62 6.92 6.02
C GLU A 319 -5.94 6.43 5.42
N ARG A 320 -7.06 6.95 5.92
CA ARG A 320 -8.41 6.60 5.45
C ARG A 320 -8.67 7.07 4.02
N TYR A 321 -8.15 8.24 3.63
CA TYR A 321 -8.28 8.70 2.25
C TYR A 321 -7.53 7.78 1.29
N PHE A 322 -6.29 7.40 1.64
CA PHE A 322 -5.50 6.44 0.88
C PHE A 322 -6.18 5.07 0.82
N ALA A 323 -6.79 4.63 1.93
CA ALA A 323 -7.59 3.40 1.98
C ALA A 323 -8.81 3.41 1.05
N GLN A 324 -9.29 4.57 0.61
CA GLN A 324 -10.39 4.67 -0.35
C GLN A 324 -9.90 4.69 -1.81
N LYS A 325 -8.66 5.11 -2.06
CA LYS A 325 -8.17 5.41 -3.42
C LYS A 325 -7.14 4.41 -3.94
N LEU A 326 -6.29 3.88 -3.08
CA LEU A 326 -5.19 3.01 -3.48
C LEU A 326 -5.67 1.64 -3.93
N LEU A 327 -5.30 1.24 -5.14
CA LEU A 327 -5.49 -0.12 -5.65
C LEU A 327 -4.71 -1.14 -4.83
N ASP A 328 -3.52 -0.76 -4.38
CA ASP A 328 -2.61 -1.59 -3.57
C ASP A 328 -2.76 -1.39 -2.07
N TYR A 329 -3.91 -0.89 -1.60
CA TYR A 329 -4.15 -0.69 -0.18
C TYR A 329 -3.95 -2.00 0.61
N ASP A 330 -2.91 -2.02 1.42
CA ASP A 330 -2.55 -3.04 2.41
C ASP A 330 -2.55 -2.35 3.78
N LEU A 331 -3.34 -2.85 4.74
CA LEU A 331 -3.53 -2.16 6.02
C LEU A 331 -2.21 -1.95 6.75
N ALA A 332 -1.38 -3.00 6.82
CA ALA A 332 -0.09 -2.96 7.50
C ALA A 332 0.84 -1.93 6.86
N SER A 333 1.03 -2.02 5.55
CA SER A 333 1.93 -1.14 4.81
C SER A 333 1.43 0.31 4.79
N ASN A 334 0.13 0.54 4.60
CA ASN A 334 -0.44 1.89 4.62
C ASN A 334 -0.30 2.52 6.00
N ASN A 335 -0.75 1.82 7.06
CA ASN A 335 -0.67 2.31 8.42
C ASN A 335 0.78 2.61 8.82
N GLY A 336 1.69 1.66 8.61
CA GLY A 336 3.09 1.81 8.94
C GLY A 336 3.76 3.01 8.28
N ASN A 337 3.52 3.22 6.98
CA ASN A 337 4.07 4.37 6.25
C ASN A 337 3.46 5.71 6.69
N TRP A 338 2.15 5.76 6.97
CA TRP A 338 1.52 6.97 7.50
C TRP A 338 2.10 7.37 8.86
N GLN A 339 2.28 6.41 9.75
CA GLN A 339 2.89 6.65 11.05
C GLN A 339 4.37 7.02 10.95
N TRP A 340 5.10 6.40 10.01
CA TRP A 340 6.48 6.75 9.71
C TRP A 340 6.62 8.23 9.29
N ALA A 341 5.77 8.69 8.38
CA ALA A 341 5.75 10.08 7.91
C ALA A 341 5.26 11.07 8.99
N ALA A 342 4.32 10.64 9.83
CA ALA A 342 3.78 11.44 10.93
C ALA A 342 4.74 11.58 12.12
N SER A 343 5.86 10.84 12.13
CA SER A 343 6.81 10.72 13.27
C SER A 343 6.25 9.99 14.50
N THR A 344 5.17 9.22 14.33
CA THR A 344 4.48 8.51 15.42
C THR A 344 4.72 6.99 15.39
N GLY A 345 5.32 6.49 14.32
CA GLY A 345 5.50 5.07 14.02
C GLY A 345 6.73 4.39 14.64
N CYS A 346 6.85 3.10 14.36
CA CYS A 346 8.10 2.36 14.52
C CYS A 346 9.12 2.85 13.48
N ASP A 347 10.40 2.97 13.86
CA ASP A 347 11.47 3.50 12.99
C ASP A 347 11.14 4.84 12.30
N ALA A 348 10.29 5.66 12.94
CA ALA A 348 9.72 6.83 12.29
C ALA A 348 10.75 7.94 12.06
N GLN A 349 10.51 8.74 11.03
CA GLN A 349 11.32 9.92 10.77
C GLN A 349 11.28 10.86 11.98
N PRO A 350 12.43 11.31 12.51
CA PRO A 350 12.46 12.23 13.64
C PRO A 350 11.60 13.47 13.37
N TYR A 351 10.77 13.87 14.34
CA TYR A 351 9.77 14.94 14.13
C TYR A 351 10.36 16.28 13.69
N PHE A 352 11.62 16.54 14.04
CA PHE A 352 12.33 17.77 13.66
C PHE A 352 12.85 17.75 12.21
N ARG A 353 12.82 16.61 11.53
CA ARG A 353 13.11 16.51 10.10
C ARG A 353 11.81 16.72 9.32
N ILE A 354 11.47 17.99 9.08
CA ILE A 354 10.31 18.36 8.26
C ILE A 354 10.77 18.55 6.81
N PHE A 355 10.13 17.85 5.88
CA PHE A 355 10.41 18.00 4.46
C PHE A 355 9.90 19.34 3.95
N ASN A 356 10.77 20.09 3.27
CA ASN A 356 10.33 21.23 2.48
C ASN A 356 9.78 20.72 1.12
N PRO A 357 8.49 20.89 0.81
CA PRO A 357 7.90 20.35 -0.42
C PRO A 357 8.58 20.86 -1.69
N VAL A 358 9.03 22.12 -1.71
CA VAL A 358 9.73 22.73 -2.86
C VAL A 358 11.09 22.07 -3.06
N THR A 359 11.86 21.89 -1.99
CA THR A 359 13.17 21.22 -2.08
C THR A 359 13.03 19.74 -2.45
N GLN A 360 12.03 19.04 -1.91
CA GLN A 360 11.74 17.66 -2.32
C GLN A 360 11.35 17.60 -3.80
N SER A 361 10.51 18.55 -4.24
CA SER A 361 10.10 18.66 -5.65
C SER A 361 11.28 18.80 -6.58
N GLY A 362 12.17 19.77 -6.35
CA GLY A 362 13.34 19.99 -7.20
C GLY A 362 14.36 18.84 -7.15
N LYS A 363 14.40 18.08 -6.04
CA LYS A 363 15.27 16.91 -5.92
C LYS A 363 14.78 15.71 -6.73
N PHE A 364 13.49 15.42 -6.69
CA PHE A 364 12.94 14.18 -7.26
C PHE A 364 12.28 14.38 -8.63
N ASP A 365 11.85 15.58 -8.97
CA ASP A 365 11.32 15.93 -10.30
C ASP A 365 12.01 17.20 -10.82
N PRO A 366 13.34 17.23 -11.00
CA PRO A 366 14.10 18.45 -11.27
C PRO A 366 13.70 19.20 -12.54
N GLN A 367 13.04 18.53 -13.48
CA GLN A 367 12.55 19.11 -14.74
C GLN A 367 11.04 19.40 -14.71
N GLY A 368 10.36 19.11 -13.60
CA GLY A 368 8.92 19.24 -13.46
C GLY A 368 8.13 18.29 -14.36
N VAL A 369 8.73 17.23 -14.93
CA VAL A 369 8.08 16.35 -15.91
C VAL A 369 6.88 15.64 -15.29
N PHE A 370 7.02 15.19 -14.05
CA PHE A 370 5.91 14.58 -13.32
C PHE A 370 4.84 15.62 -13.01
N ILE A 371 5.23 16.81 -12.52
CA ILE A 371 4.28 17.89 -12.22
C ILE A 371 3.47 18.27 -13.46
N LYS A 372 4.12 18.54 -14.60
CA LYS A 372 3.45 18.93 -15.85
C LYS A 372 2.45 17.88 -16.35
N ARG A 373 2.69 16.59 -16.06
CA ARG A 373 1.78 15.50 -16.42
C ARG A 373 0.45 15.57 -15.66
N TYR A 374 0.49 15.87 -14.37
CA TYR A 374 -0.69 15.83 -13.50
C TYR A 374 -1.28 17.20 -13.15
N VAL A 375 -0.52 18.27 -13.40
CA VAL A 375 -0.89 19.68 -13.22
C VAL A 375 -0.70 20.39 -14.56
N PRO A 376 -1.54 20.07 -15.58
CA PRO A 376 -1.36 20.58 -16.94
C PRO A 376 -1.48 22.10 -17.05
N GLU A 377 -2.15 22.75 -16.09
CA GLU A 377 -2.19 24.21 -16.01
C GLU A 377 -0.81 24.86 -15.78
N LEU A 378 0.19 24.09 -15.29
CA LEU A 378 1.57 24.53 -15.14
C LEU A 378 2.50 24.01 -16.26
N ALA A 379 1.97 23.43 -17.34
CA ALA A 379 2.76 22.79 -18.39
C ALA A 379 3.77 23.75 -19.06
N ALA A 380 3.39 25.02 -19.22
CA ALA A 380 4.22 26.07 -19.83
C ALA A 380 5.27 26.67 -18.86
N VAL A 381 5.17 26.40 -17.55
CA VAL A 381 6.11 26.95 -16.57
C VAL A 381 7.47 26.26 -16.69
N GLU A 382 8.54 27.04 -16.62
CA GLU A 382 9.91 26.54 -16.74
C GLU A 382 10.32 25.66 -15.55
N ALA A 383 11.25 24.72 -15.80
CA ALA A 383 11.67 23.73 -14.81
C ALA A 383 12.15 24.33 -13.48
N ARG A 384 12.83 25.48 -13.52
CA ARG A 384 13.33 26.15 -12.32
C ARG A 384 12.19 26.70 -11.44
N GLU A 385 11.09 27.11 -12.04
CA GLU A 385 10.04 27.89 -11.39
C GLU A 385 8.81 27.06 -11.03
N ILE A 386 8.62 25.93 -11.71
CA ILE A 386 7.47 25.04 -11.53
C ILE A 386 7.35 24.47 -10.11
N HIS A 387 8.41 24.50 -9.31
CA HIS A 387 8.40 24.00 -7.93
C HIS A 387 7.84 24.99 -6.92
N ALA A 388 7.81 26.29 -7.25
CA ALA A 388 7.28 27.36 -6.43
C ALA A 388 6.65 28.47 -7.29
N PRO A 389 5.59 28.16 -8.07
CA PRO A 389 5.08 29.06 -9.10
C PRO A 389 4.51 30.38 -8.53
N TRP A 390 4.15 30.41 -7.25
CA TRP A 390 3.73 31.64 -6.56
C TRP A 390 4.85 32.68 -6.40
N GLN A 391 6.11 32.30 -6.64
CA GLN A 391 7.26 33.22 -6.61
C GLN A 391 7.53 33.85 -8.00
N ILE A 392 6.87 33.38 -9.05
CA ILE A 392 7.00 33.89 -10.42
C ILE A 392 6.41 35.30 -10.49
N SER A 393 7.08 36.22 -11.18
CA SER A 393 6.58 37.59 -11.32
C SER A 393 5.26 37.63 -12.10
N PRO A 394 4.40 38.66 -11.89
CA PRO A 394 3.16 38.79 -12.65
C PRO A 394 3.35 38.82 -14.17
N ILE A 395 4.49 39.34 -14.65
CA ILE A 395 4.81 39.39 -16.08
C ILE A 395 5.13 37.99 -16.62
N GLU A 396 5.95 37.23 -15.91
CA GLU A 396 6.28 35.84 -16.29
C GLU A 396 5.05 34.93 -16.22
N GLN A 397 4.17 35.12 -15.23
CA GLN A 397 2.87 34.44 -15.16
C GLN A 397 2.02 34.69 -16.41
N GLN A 398 2.00 35.91 -16.93
CA GLN A 398 1.33 36.23 -18.20
C GLN A 398 2.00 35.58 -19.40
N ILE A 399 3.35 35.54 -19.43
CA ILE A 399 4.12 34.86 -20.49
C ILE A 399 3.81 33.36 -20.52
N TYR A 400 3.74 32.71 -19.35
CA TYR A 400 3.38 31.29 -19.24
C TYR A 400 1.87 31.03 -19.42
N GLY A 401 1.04 32.07 -19.46
CA GLY A 401 -0.40 31.95 -19.59
C GLY A 401 -1.09 31.35 -18.36
N VAL A 402 -0.48 31.48 -17.17
CA VAL A 402 -1.02 30.95 -15.91
C VAL A 402 -0.93 31.98 -14.79
N ILE A 403 -2.07 32.36 -14.22
CA ILE A 403 -2.16 33.28 -13.09
C ILE A 403 -2.38 32.51 -11.79
N ILE A 404 -1.42 32.60 -10.88
CA ILE A 404 -1.49 31.96 -9.56
C ILE A 404 -2.53 32.68 -8.70
N GLY A 405 -3.40 31.89 -8.05
CA GLY A 405 -4.60 32.35 -7.37
C GLY A 405 -5.86 32.38 -8.25
N ARG A 406 -5.74 32.20 -9.57
CA ARG A 406 -6.88 32.09 -10.51
C ARG A 406 -6.90 30.77 -11.26
N ASP A 407 -5.83 30.48 -12.00
CA ASP A 407 -5.73 29.32 -12.89
C ASP A 407 -5.10 28.12 -12.17
N TYR A 408 -4.20 28.38 -11.21
CA TYR A 408 -3.65 27.42 -10.26
C TYR A 408 -3.67 28.04 -8.85
N PRO A 409 -4.02 27.32 -7.77
CA PRO A 409 -4.16 27.91 -6.44
C PRO A 409 -2.85 28.50 -5.90
N ALA A 410 -2.98 29.58 -5.14
CA ALA A 410 -1.90 30.05 -4.27
C ALA A 410 -1.68 29.06 -3.11
N PRO A 411 -0.48 29.01 -2.49
CA PRO A 411 -0.21 28.15 -1.34
C PRO A 411 -1.23 28.34 -0.21
N ILE A 412 -1.85 27.24 0.22
CA ILE A 412 -2.86 27.25 1.31
C ILE A 412 -2.23 27.42 2.71
N VAL A 413 -0.89 27.37 2.77
CA VAL A 413 -0.09 27.52 3.97
C VAL A 413 1.29 28.04 3.60
N ASP A 414 1.91 28.82 4.49
CA ASP A 414 3.32 29.18 4.42
C ASP A 414 4.17 28.09 5.09
N HIS A 415 5.13 27.52 4.36
CA HIS A 415 5.93 26.38 4.83
C HIS A 415 6.77 26.73 6.07
N GLU A 416 7.38 27.91 6.12
CA GLU A 416 8.27 28.26 7.24
C GLU A 416 7.47 28.46 8.53
N ALA A 417 6.32 29.15 8.45
CA ALA A 417 5.39 29.25 9.57
C ALA A 417 4.86 27.88 10.01
N ALA A 418 4.50 27.01 9.05
CA ALA A 418 4.00 25.68 9.35
C ALA A 418 5.07 24.78 9.99
N ARG A 419 6.32 24.89 9.53
CA ARG A 419 7.47 24.19 10.10
C ARG A 419 7.66 24.56 11.57
N VAL A 420 7.64 25.86 11.91
CA VAL A 420 7.76 26.33 13.29
C VAL A 420 6.64 25.76 14.16
N LYS A 421 5.40 25.78 13.66
CA LYS A 421 4.25 25.23 14.38
C LYS A 421 4.36 23.72 14.59
N ALA A 422 4.77 22.97 13.57
CA ALA A 422 5.00 21.53 13.69
C ALA A 422 6.06 21.22 14.75
N LEU A 423 7.19 21.95 14.77
CA LEU A 423 8.20 21.76 15.82
C LEU A 423 7.63 22.00 17.22
N ALA A 424 6.80 23.03 17.39
CA ALA A 424 6.16 23.33 18.67
C ALA A 424 5.17 22.24 19.11
N LEU A 425 4.38 21.67 18.19
CA LEU A 425 3.43 20.59 18.47
C LEU A 425 4.11 19.35 19.05
N PHE A 426 5.28 18.99 18.53
CA PHE A 426 6.00 17.79 18.99
C PHE A 426 6.91 18.06 20.20
N LYS A 427 7.48 19.26 20.35
CA LYS A 427 8.41 19.59 21.45
C LYS A 427 7.78 19.49 22.85
N GLY A 428 6.47 19.72 22.96
CA GLY A 428 5.74 19.64 24.23
C GLY A 428 5.47 18.22 24.73
N ILE A 429 5.74 17.21 23.91
CA ILE A 429 5.45 15.81 24.22
C ILE A 429 6.65 15.23 24.94
N LYS A 430 6.46 14.83 26.19
CA LYS A 430 7.47 14.08 26.92
C LYS A 430 7.57 12.69 26.29
N GLU A 431 8.71 12.41 25.65
CA GLU A 431 9.05 11.05 25.29
C GLU A 431 9.11 10.25 26.58
N VAL A 432 8.14 9.37 26.78
CA VAL A 432 8.28 8.29 27.75
C VAL A 432 9.30 7.36 27.09
N ASP A 433 10.41 7.06 27.76
CA ASP A 433 11.40 6.12 27.26
C ASP A 433 10.73 4.75 26.99
N ALA A 434 10.16 4.58 25.81
CA ALA A 434 9.47 3.36 25.41
C ALA A 434 10.46 2.28 24.93
N LEU A 435 11.77 2.48 25.16
CA LEU A 435 12.84 1.65 24.61
C LEU A 435 13.95 1.28 25.61
N THR A 436 13.76 1.53 26.91
CA THR A 436 14.53 0.89 27.99
C THR A 436 13.66 -0.15 28.71
N GLU A 437 13.18 -1.15 27.96
CA GLU A 437 12.85 -2.48 28.50
C GLU A 437 12.78 -3.48 27.37
#